data_AF-A0A7C3A7S2-F1
#
_entry.id   AF-A0A7C3A7S2-F1
#
_cell.length_a   1.000
_cell.length_b   1.000
_cell.length_c   1.000
_cell.angle_alpha   90.00
_cell.angle_beta   90.00
_cell.angle_gamma   90.00
#
_symmetry.space_group_name_H-M   'P 1'
#
loop_
_entity.id
_entity.type
_entity.pdbx_description
1 polymer ?
#
loop_
_entity_poly.entity_id
_entity_poly.type
_entity_poly.pdbx_seq_one_letter_code
_entity_poly.pdbx_strand_id
1 'polypeptide(L)' 'AESSIPVYMDQIAQFDPTKGWGGLCFNHIPSGSNVLFMDGHVEFINYPGKFPITSITASTYRG' A
#
# COMPACT_ATOMS: atom_id res chain seq x y z
N ALA A 1 16.57 -12.95 11.92
CA ALA A 1 16.11 -12.86 10.52
C ALA A 1 14.67 -12.36 10.58
N GLU A 2 14.32 -11.37 9.75
CA GLU A 2 12.97 -10.79 9.72
C GLU A 2 12.11 -11.46 8.62
N SER A 3 10.80 -11.52 8.83
CA SER A 3 9.84 -12.18 7.93
C SER A 3 9.53 -11.31 6.71
N SER A 4 9.50 -11.88 5.50
CA SER A 4 9.14 -11.13 4.29
C SER A 4 7.64 -11.16 3.97
N ILE A 5 6.80 -11.72 4.84
CA ILE A 5 5.36 -11.91 4.58
C ILE A 5 4.58 -10.72 5.15
N PRO A 6 4.01 -9.84 4.32
CA PRO A 6 3.20 -8.72 4.80
C PRO A 6 1.84 -9.22 5.29
N VAL A 7 1.37 -8.66 6.41
CA VAL A 7 0.06 -8.99 7.01
C VAL A 7 -0.88 -7.79 7.08
N TYR A 8 -0.34 -6.57 7.16
CA TYR A 8 -1.12 -5.34 7.14
C TYR A 8 -0.32 -4.20 6.50
N MET A 9 -1.01 -3.23 5.92
CA MET A 9 -0.44 -1.99 5.44
C MET A 9 -1.37 -0.85 5.79
N ASP A 10 -0.83 0.34 6.05
CA ASP A 10 -1.69 1.51 6.16
C ASP A 10 -2.38 1.78 4.80
N GLN A 11 -3.69 1.95 4.84
CA GLN A 11 -4.49 2.29 3.67
C GLN A 11 -5.33 3.52 4.00
N ILE A 12 -5.09 4.61 3.28
CA ILE A 12 -6.00 5.76 3.25
C ILE A 12 -6.55 5.80 1.83
N ALA A 13 -7.80 5.36 1.67
CA ALA A 13 -8.50 5.43 0.41
C ALA A 13 -9.33 6.72 0.36
N GLN A 14 -9.07 7.56 -0.64
CA GLN A 14 -9.92 8.69 -0.96
C GLN A 14 -10.88 8.29 -2.09
N PHE A 15 -12.15 8.70 -1.98
CA PHE A 15 -13.10 8.56 -3.09
C PHE A 15 -12.60 9.39 -4.28
N ASP A 16 -12.43 8.72 -5.43
CA ASP A 16 -12.08 9.37 -6.70
C ASP A 16 -13.33 9.35 -7.60
N PRO A 17 -13.87 10.50 -8.02
CA PRO A 17 -15.05 10.57 -8.87
C PRO A 17 -14.92 9.84 -10.22
N THR A 18 -13.69 9.57 -10.67
CA THR A 18 -13.38 8.85 -11.91
C THR A 18 -13.05 7.37 -11.70
N LYS A 19 -12.80 6.94 -10.45
CA LYS A 19 -12.32 5.57 -10.13
C LYS A 19 -13.06 4.89 -8.96
N GLY A 20 -14.05 5.53 -8.37
CA GLY A 20 -14.88 4.97 -7.30
C GLY A 20 -14.17 4.85 -5.94
N TRP A 21 -14.68 3.93 -5.12
CA TRP A 21 -14.11 3.54 -3.83
C TRP A 21 -12.88 2.66 -4.09
N GLY A 22 -11.70 3.26 -3.96
CA GLY A 22 -10.46 2.66 -4.47
C GLY A 22 -9.50 3.62 -5.18
N GLY A 23 -9.75 4.93 -5.11
CA GLY A 23 -8.75 5.94 -5.44
C GLY A 23 -7.45 5.74 -4.64
N LEU A 24 -6.33 6.25 -5.19
CA LEU A 24 -4.93 6.12 -4.73
C LEU A 24 -4.81 5.60 -3.28
N CYS A 25 -4.68 4.28 -3.11
CA CYS A 25 -4.84 3.61 -1.82
C CYS A 25 -3.61 3.69 -0.89
N PHE A 26 -2.75 4.67 -1.12
CA PHE A 26 -1.53 4.90 -0.34
C PHE A 26 -1.55 6.30 0.25
N ASN A 27 -0.77 6.49 1.31
CA ASN A 27 -0.49 7.80 1.89
C ASN A 27 0.24 8.70 0.85
N HIS A 28 -0.51 9.33 -0.06
CA HIS A 28 -0.09 10.42 -0.97
C HIS A 28 0.99 10.10 -2.02
N ILE A 29 0.61 9.51 -3.18
CA ILE A 29 1.57 9.31 -4.29
C ILE A 29 2.11 10.66 -4.80
N PRO A 30 3.44 10.83 -4.99
CA PRO A 30 4.54 9.88 -4.72
C PRO A 30 4.97 9.87 -3.24
N SER A 31 4.81 8.73 -2.56
CA SER A 31 5.17 8.53 -1.14
C SER A 31 5.17 7.03 -0.82
N GLY A 32 5.31 6.61 0.43
CA GLY A 32 5.27 5.22 0.87
C GLY A 32 4.11 4.86 1.80
N SER A 33 4.24 3.71 2.45
CA SER A 33 3.29 3.18 3.42
C SER A 33 4.03 2.36 4.47
N ASN A 34 3.52 2.37 5.70
CA ASN A 34 4.00 1.47 6.74
C ASN A 34 3.40 0.08 6.52
N VAL A 35 4.27 -0.94 6.45
CA VAL A 35 3.87 -2.34 6.24
C VAL A 35 4.27 -3.16 7.45
N LEU A 36 3.29 -3.84 8.04
CA LEU A 36 3.46 -4.80 9.13
C LEU A 36 3.70 -6.19 8.55
N PHE A 37 4.71 -6.88 9.08
CA PHE A 37 5.09 -8.24 8.69
C PHE A 37 4.70 -9.27 9.75
N MET A 38 4.73 -10.54 9.37
CA MET A 38 4.23 -11.65 10.18
C MET A 38 4.94 -11.86 11.53
N ASP A 39 6.20 -11.41 11.65
CA ASP A 39 6.99 -11.40 12.89
C ASP A 39 6.81 -10.12 13.72
N GLY A 40 5.95 -9.20 13.27
CA GLY A 40 5.56 -8.00 14.00
C GLY A 40 6.40 -6.76 13.72
N HIS A 41 7.45 -6.85 12.89
CA HIS A 41 8.20 -5.65 12.51
C HIS A 41 7.41 -4.81 11.49
N VAL A 42 7.74 -3.51 11.46
CA VAL A 42 7.15 -2.55 10.53
C VAL A 42 8.26 -1.93 9.69
N GLU A 43 8.05 -1.88 8.38
CA GLU A 43 8.94 -1.20 7.44
C GLU A 43 8.17 -0.11 6.69
N PHE A 44 8.78 1.06 6.53
CA PHE A 44 8.27 2.06 5.60
C PHE A 44 8.77 1.77 4.18
N ILE A 45 7.85 1.47 3.26
CA ILE A 45 8.18 1.15 1.87
C ILE A 45 7.73 2.30 0.97
N ASN A 46 8.69 2.91 0.26
CA ASN A 46 8.41 3.96 -0.74
C ASN A 46 7.69 3.40 -1.97
N TYR A 47 6.76 4.16 -2.54
CA TYR A 47 6.15 3.88 -3.84
C TYR A 47 6.98 4.48 -4.99
N PRO A 48 7.11 3.77 -6.13
CA PRO A 48 6.82 2.36 -6.30
C PRO A 48 7.90 1.50 -5.63
N GLY A 49 7.47 0.44 -4.94
CA GLY A 49 8.35 -0.43 -4.17
C GLY A 49 7.98 -1.91 -4.32
N LYS A 50 8.36 -2.69 -3.31
CA LYS A 50 8.05 -4.13 -3.20
C LYS A 50 6.60 -4.35 -2.77
N PHE A 51 6.07 -5.54 -3.01
CA PHE A 51 4.74 -5.93 -2.52
C PHE A 51 4.62 -5.71 -1.00
N PRO A 52 3.53 -5.09 -0.49
CA PRO A 52 2.30 -4.71 -1.19
C PRO A 52 2.29 -3.28 -1.79
N ILE A 53 3.38 -2.54 -1.78
CA ILE A 53 3.46 -1.13 -2.26
C ILE A 53 3.96 -1.07 -3.71
N THR A 54 3.23 -1.70 -4.63
CA THR A 54 3.56 -1.76 -6.06
C THR A 54 2.61 -0.90 -6.90
N SER A 55 2.99 -0.59 -8.13
CA SER A 55 2.08 0.06 -9.09
C SER A 55 0.84 -0.77 -9.41
N ILE A 56 0.99 -2.11 -9.42
CA ILE A 56 -0.12 -3.04 -9.65
C ILE A 56 -1.15 -2.90 -8.53
N THR A 57 -0.74 -3.06 -7.28
CA THR A 57 -1.63 -2.94 -6.11
C THR A 57 -2.26 -1.55 -6.00
N ALA A 58 -1.56 -0.49 -6.42
CA ALA A 58 -2.12 0.87 -6.55
C ALA A 58 -3.28 0.96 -7.56
N SER A 59 -3.23 0.13 -8.59
CA SER A 59 -4.18 0.12 -9.70
C SER A 59 -5.31 -0.90 -9.54
N THR A 60 -5.12 -1.94 -8.73
CA THR A 60 -6.09 -3.02 -8.51
C THR A 60 -7.39 -2.55 -7.85
N TYR A 61 -7.38 -1.40 -7.17
CA TYR A 61 -8.58 -0.78 -6.62
C TYR A 61 -9.42 0.00 -7.66
N ARG A 62 -9.14 -0.15 -8.95
CA ARG A 62 -10.03 0.29 -10.03
C ARG A 62 -11.14 -0.75 -10.23
N GLY A 63 -12.16 -0.67 -9.37
CA GLY A 63 -13.46 -1.28 -9.65
C GLY A 63 -14.16 -0.58 -10.80
#